data_AF-A0A2P4YPP4-F1
#
_entry.id   AF-A0A2P4YPP4-F1
#
_cell.length_a   1.000
_cell.length_b   1.000
_cell.length_c   1.000
_cell.angle_alpha   90.00
_cell.angle_beta   90.00
_cell.angle_gamma   90.00
#
_symmetry.space_group_name_H-M   'P 1'
#
loop_
_entity.id
_entity.type
_entity.pdbx_description
1 polymer ?
#
loop_
_entity_poly.entity_id
_entity_poly.type
_entity_poly.pdbx_seq_one_letter_code
_entity_poly.pdbx_strand_id
1 'polypeptide(L)'
;MVAYAAAYISCRDAGYNAEQVFATVNIKKELLLKIVGEFQEAVEDEKRLYGVQASALEKLEDIIPDASAAEAEAAPTASAEK
;
A
#
# COMPACT_ATOMS: atom_id res chain seq x y z
N MET A 1 -4.03 15.69 -14.78
CA MET A 1 -3.05 14.74 -15.34
C MET A 1 -3.16 13.35 -14.73
N VAL A 2 -3.19 13.22 -13.40
CA VAL A 2 -3.38 11.91 -12.72
C VAL A 2 -4.61 11.13 -13.20
N ALA A 3 -5.78 11.77 -13.29
CA ALA A 3 -7.00 11.11 -13.80
C ALA A 3 -6.86 10.59 -15.24
N TYR A 4 -6.11 11.30 -16.10
CA TYR A 4 -5.82 10.84 -17.45
C TYR A 4 -4.88 9.64 -17.46
N ALA A 5 -3.91 9.58 -16.55
CA ALA A 5 -3.01 8.43 -16.41
C ALA A 5 -3.77 7.18 -15.92
N ALA A 6 -4.64 7.34 -14.92
CA ALA A 6 -5.51 6.26 -14.46
C ALA A 6 -6.41 5.74 -15.59
N ALA A 7 -7.07 6.63 -16.32
CA ALA A 7 -7.89 6.25 -17.47
C ALA A 7 -7.07 5.60 -18.59
N TYR A 8 -5.84 6.05 -18.85
CA TYR A 8 -4.93 5.45 -19.81
C TYR A 8 -4.57 4.00 -19.44
N ILE A 9 -4.27 3.75 -18.17
CA ILE A 9 -4.01 2.41 -17.63
C ILE A 9 -5.28 1.54 -17.77
N SER A 10 -6.44 2.04 -17.33
CA SER A 10 -7.70 1.30 -17.44
C SER A 10 -8.07 0.95 -18.89
N CYS A 11 -7.80 1.84 -19.85
CA CYS A 11 -7.99 1.55 -21.27
C CYS A 11 -7.11 0.38 -21.73
N ARG A 12 -5.83 0.38 -21.34
CA ARG A 12 -4.91 -0.74 -21.67
C ARG A 12 -5.36 -2.04 -21.04
N ASP A 13 -5.75 -2.01 -19.76
CA ASP A 13 -6.16 -3.21 -19.02
C ASP A 13 -7.45 -3.82 -19.58
N ALA A 14 -8.36 -2.99 -20.07
CA ALA A 14 -9.57 -3.43 -20.76
C ALA A 14 -9.34 -3.85 -22.24
N GLY A 15 -8.09 -3.88 -22.71
CA GLY A 15 -7.73 -4.32 -24.06
C GLY A 15 -7.92 -3.28 -25.16
N TYR A 16 -8.19 -2.01 -24.81
CA TYR A 16 -8.27 -0.93 -25.79
C TYR A 16 -6.88 -0.43 -26.20
N ASN A 17 -6.78 0.08 -27.43
CA ASN A 17 -5.61 0.84 -27.86
C ASN A 17 -5.64 2.24 -27.22
N ALA A 18 -5.08 2.37 -26.02
CA ALA A 18 -5.03 3.64 -25.30
C ALA A 18 -4.30 4.75 -26.06
N GLU A 19 -3.31 4.43 -26.91
CA GLU A 19 -2.66 5.43 -27.75
C GLU A 19 -3.63 6.06 -28.75
N GLN A 20 -4.48 5.23 -29.37
CA GLN A 20 -5.49 5.70 -30.30
C GLN A 20 -6.60 6.49 -29.59
N VAL A 21 -7.04 6.03 -28.41
CA VAL A 21 -8.07 6.71 -27.61
C VAL A 21 -7.61 8.10 -27.17
N PHE A 22 -6.33 8.24 -26.80
CA PHE A 22 -5.80 9.50 -26.30
C PHE A 22 -5.17 10.39 -27.38
N ALA A 23 -5.09 9.93 -28.64
CA ALA A 23 -4.53 10.69 -29.77
C ALA A 23 -5.30 11.97 -30.10
N THR A 24 -6.60 12.01 -29.79
CA THR A 24 -7.49 13.15 -30.06
C THR A 24 -7.53 14.15 -28.92
N VAL A 25 -6.87 13.86 -27.79
CA VAL A 25 -6.92 14.68 -26.58
C VAL A 25 -5.74 15.64 -26.58
N ASN A 26 -6.00 16.94 -26.40
CA ASN A 26 -4.95 17.97 -26.35
C ASN A 26 -4.25 17.98 -24.98
N ILE A 27 -3.41 16.97 -24.74
CA ILE A 27 -2.68 16.75 -23.49
C ILE A 27 -1.20 16.49 -23.76
N LYS A 28 -0.34 16.86 -22.80
CA LYS A 28 1.10 16.61 -22.87
C LYS A 28 1.39 15.11 -22.72
N LYS A 29 1.49 14.39 -23.85
CA LYS A 29 1.66 12.92 -23.91
C LYS A 29 2.89 12.44 -23.14
N GLU A 30 4.03 13.14 -23.25
CA GLU A 30 5.25 12.77 -22.52
C GLU A 30 5.05 12.81 -20.99
N LEU A 31 4.39 13.85 -20.48
CA LEU A 31 4.08 13.97 -19.06
C LEU A 31 3.07 12.91 -18.61
N LEU A 32 2.09 12.59 -19.47
CA LEU A 32 1.14 11.50 -19.20
C LEU A 32 1.88 10.16 -19.05
N LEU A 33 2.74 9.81 -20.01
CA LEU A 33 3.50 8.56 -19.99
C LEU A 33 4.44 8.47 -18.80
N LYS A 34 5.07 9.58 -18.40
CA LYS A 34 5.86 9.64 -17.17
C LYS A 34 5.02 9.27 -15.95
N ILE A 35 3.86 9.91 -15.79
CA ILE A 35 2.96 9.65 -14.65
C ILE A 35 2.45 8.19 -14.68
N VAL A 36 2.14 7.65 -15.86
CA VAL A 36 1.75 6.23 -16.00
C VAL A 36 2.86 5.31 -15.51
N GLY A 37 4.13 5.60 -15.82
CA GLY A 37 5.28 4.84 -15.32
C GLY A 37 5.36 4.84 -13.80
N GLU A 38 5.23 6.02 -13.17
CA GLU A 38 5.23 6.17 -11.70
C GLU A 38 4.09 5.35 -11.05
N PHE A 39 2.90 5.32 -11.67
CA PHE A 39 1.79 4.49 -11.20
C PHE A 39 2.10 3.00 -11.27
N GLN A 40 2.71 2.54 -12.37
CA GLN A 40 3.06 1.14 -12.53
C GLN A 40 4.13 0.71 -11.52
N GLU A 41 5.13 1.55 -11.29
CA GLU A 41 6.16 1.31 -10.27
C GLU A 41 5.56 1.23 -8.86
N ALA A 42 4.69 2.18 -8.50
CA ALA A 42 4.01 2.18 -7.20
C ALA A 42 3.18 0.91 -6.96
N VAL A 43 2.48 0.41 -7.99
CA VAL A 43 1.70 -0.83 -7.90
C VAL A 43 2.61 -2.06 -7.71
N GLU A 44 3.75 -2.12 -8.39
CA GLU A 44 4.71 -3.22 -8.22
C GLU A 44 5.37 -3.19 -6.83
N ASP A 45 5.68 -2.00 -6.33
CA ASP A 45 6.21 -1.83 -4.97
C ASP A 45 5.18 -2.22 -3.91
N GLU A 46 3.91 -1.87 -4.09
CA GLU A 46 2.82 -2.30 -3.21
C GLU A 46 2.70 -3.83 -3.17
N LYS A 47 2.74 -4.50 -4.33
CA LYS A 47 2.75 -5.98 -4.38
C LYS A 47 3.93 -6.57 -3.63
N ARG A 48 5.12 -6.00 -3.79
CA ARG A 48 6.32 -6.44 -3.06
C ARG A 48 6.14 -6.27 -1.56
N LEU A 49 5.55 -5.16 -1.12
CA LEU A 49 5.28 -4.89 0.28
C LEU A 49 4.30 -5.91 0.88
N TYR A 50 3.20 -6.23 0.18
CA TYR A 50 2.28 -7.28 0.63
C TYR A 50 2.96 -8.66 0.71
N GLY A 51 3.90 -8.95 -0.21
CA GLY A 51 4.66 -10.21 -0.19
C GLY A 51 5.55 -10.38 1.05
N VAL A 52 6.00 -9.30 1.68
CA VAL A 52 6.85 -9.34 2.88
C VAL A 52 6.10 -9.05 4.18
N GLN A 53 4.85 -8.58 4.10
CA GLN A 53 4.06 -8.13 5.25
C GLN A 53 3.93 -9.22 6.33
N ALA A 54 3.57 -10.45 5.94
CA ALA A 54 3.36 -11.54 6.89
C ALA A 54 4.65 -11.88 7.67
N SER A 55 5.79 -11.98 6.97
CA SER A 55 7.08 -12.26 7.61
C SER A 55 7.58 -11.09 8.46
N ALA A 56 7.26 -9.85 8.07
CA ALA A 56 7.60 -8.67 8.87
C ALA A 56 6.81 -8.63 10.18
N LEU A 57 5.52 -9.02 10.16
CA LEU A 57 4.69 -9.11 11.36
C LEU A 57 5.16 -10.21 12.32
N GLU A 58 5.47 -11.40 11.81
CA GLU A 58 6.01 -12.52 12.61
C GLU A 58 7.28 -12.11 13.36
N LYS A 59 8.24 -11.46 12.68
CA LYS A 59 9.46 -10.96 13.33
C LYS A 59 9.20 -9.86 14.35
N LEU A 60 8.11 -9.10 14.20
CA LEU A 60 7.75 -8.06 15.16
C LEU A 60 7.26 -8.69 16.48
N GLU A 61 6.50 -9.78 16.40
CA GLU A 61 6.05 -10.56 17.56
C GLU A 61 7.22 -11.15 18.35
N ASP A 62 8.28 -11.60 17.66
CA ASP A 62 9.51 -12.09 18.31
C ASP A 62 10.31 -11.00 19.05
N ILE A 63 10.17 -9.73 18.63
CA ILE A 63 10.96 -8.60 19.15
C ILE A 63 10.22 -7.84 20.24
N ILE A 64 8.89 -7.82 20.23
CA ILE A 64 8.10 -7.12 21.25
C ILE A 64 7.96 -8.04 22.47
N PRO A 65 8.61 -7.76 23.61
CA PRO A 65 8.27 -8.42 24.86
C PRO A 65 6.80 -8.11 25.17
N ASP A 66 6.04 -9.15 25.48
CA ASP A 66 4.60 -9.12 25.69
C ASP A 66 4.22 -8.04 26.73
N ALA A 67 3.74 -6.89 26.28
CA ALA A 67 3.35 -5.79 27.16
C ALA A 67 2.13 -6.16 28.03
N SER A 68 1.36 -7.18 27.65
CA SER A 68 0.21 -7.66 28.42
C SER A 68 0.62 -8.38 29.71
N ALA A 69 1.84 -8.94 29.75
CA ALA A 69 2.39 -9.54 30.98
C ALA A 69 2.67 -8.48 32.06
N ALA A 70 3.04 -7.25 31.66
CA ALA A 70 3.31 -6.15 32.58
C ALA A 70 2.04 -5.54 33.19
N GLU A 71 0.91 -5.57 32.50
CA GLU A 71 -0.38 -5.09 33.04
C GLU A 71 -1.03 -6.12 33.99
N ALA A 72 -0.77 -7.42 33.80
CA ALA A 72 -1.29 -8.47 34.67
C ALA A 72 -0.58 -8.53 36.04
N GLU A 73 0.68 -8.13 36.15
CA GLU A 73 1.41 -8.04 37.42
C GLU A 73 1.09 -6.77 38.23
N ALA A 74 0.47 -5.75 37.62
CA ALA A 74 0.20 -4.46 38.26
C ALA A 74 -1.20 -4.33 38.90
N ALA A 75 -1.97 -5.42 39.01
CA ALA A 75 -3.20 -5.43 39.80
C ALA A 75 -2.84 -5.54 41.30
N PRO A 76 -3.01 -4.48 42.10
CA PRO A 76 -2.64 -4.53 43.51
C PRO A 76 -3.62 -5.43 44.25
N THR A 77 -3.07 -6.34 45.05
CA THR A 77 -3.72 -7.06 46.15
C THR A 77 -4.27 -6.06 47.17
N ALA A 78 -5.40 -5.41 46.85
CA ALA A 78 -6.21 -4.68 47.82
C ALA A 78 -7.30 -5.62 48.34
N SER A 79 -6.93 -6.55 49.22
CA SER A 79 -7.92 -7.29 50.01
C SER A 79 -7.36 -7.62 51.39
N ALA A 80 -7.88 -6.85 52.34
CA ALA A 80 -8.18 -7.19 53.73
C ALA A 80 -7.04 -7.69 54.62
N GLU A 81 -6.60 -6.83 55.54
CA GLU A 81 -6.42 -7.26 56.92
C GLU A 81 -7.05 -6.25 57.88
N LYS A 82 -7.44 -6.79 59.03
CA LYS A 82 -8.62 -6.52 59.84
C LYS A 82 -8.33 -5.62 61.03
#